data_AF-A0A5N6KWY8-F1
#
_entry.id   AF-A0A5N6KWY8-F1
#
_cell.length_a   1.000
_cell.length_b   1.000
_cell.length_c   1.000
_cell.angle_alpha   90.00
_cell.angle_beta   90.00
_cell.angle_gamma   90.00
#
_symmetry.space_group_name_H-M   'P 1'
#
loop_
_entity.id
_entity.type
_entity.pdbx_description
1 polymer ?
#
loop_
_entity_poly.entity_id
_entity_poly.type
_entity_poly.pdbx_seq_one_letter_code
_entity_poly.pdbx_strand_id
1 'polypeptide(L)'
;MPLLLMDKKTSLDMHLSQLKLATKFAEHCFLSSDTDWDDFTILAISMLIGHIITGFDRALEAITLSLSAMPSPMNSPSANEPYFSWGVLHIDNDDESIDLRHHLWLMQFQKAEGLLEHLDHDNQRMRHQQPVQAFSQKIMASECLHMWLSQRMQLVKRKFTNSMRRE
;
A
#
# COMPACT_ATOMS: atom_id res chain seq x y z
N MET A 1 6.96 -37.06 1.00
CA MET A 1 6.78 -36.19 2.20
C MET A 1 8.14 -35.63 2.60
N PRO A 2 8.26 -34.38 3.07
CA PRO A 2 7.23 -33.33 3.28
C PRO A 2 7.40 -32.16 2.28
N LEU A 3 6.34 -31.65 1.63
CA LEU A 3 5.59 -30.45 2.04
C LEU A 3 6.41 -29.48 2.89
N LEU A 4 7.29 -28.73 2.23
CA LEU A 4 7.79 -27.44 2.69
C LEU A 4 6.61 -26.45 2.75
N LEU A 5 5.79 -26.60 3.78
CA LEU A 5 4.92 -25.56 4.30
C LEU A 5 5.85 -24.47 4.84
N MET A 6 6.40 -23.68 3.93
CA MET A 6 7.00 -22.41 4.29
C MET A 6 5.83 -21.52 4.69
N ASP A 7 5.46 -21.60 5.97
CA ASP A 7 4.73 -20.56 6.69
C ASP A 7 5.57 -19.29 6.64
N LYS A 8 5.59 -18.65 5.47
CA LYS A 8 6.00 -17.26 5.34
C LYS A 8 4.82 -16.45 5.82
N LYS A 9 4.64 -16.42 7.14
CA LYS A 9 4.04 -15.28 7.83
C LYS A 9 4.99 -14.12 7.57
N THR A 10 4.87 -13.52 6.38
CA THR A 10 5.61 -12.30 6.04
C THR A 10 5.20 -11.28 7.08
N SER A 11 6.16 -10.87 7.93
CA SER A 11 5.88 -9.95 9.01
C SER A 11 5.20 -8.72 8.44
N LEU A 12 4.22 -8.18 9.16
CA LEU A 12 3.57 -6.93 8.82
C LEU A 12 4.60 -5.82 8.51
N ASP A 13 5.71 -5.82 9.23
CA ASP A 13 6.82 -4.88 9.04
C ASP A 13 7.44 -4.99 7.65
N MET A 14 7.53 -6.21 7.11
CA MET A 14 8.04 -6.45 5.77
C MET A 14 7.09 -5.85 4.73
N HIS A 15 5.77 -6.03 4.90
CA HIS A 15 4.78 -5.44 4.00
C HIS A 15 4.78 -3.91 4.10
N LEU A 16 4.83 -3.34 5.31
CA LEU A 16 4.90 -1.89 5.52
C LEU A 16 6.20 -1.29 4.97
N SER A 17 7.33 -1.98 5.11
CA SER A 17 8.61 -1.54 4.56
C SER A 17 8.60 -1.54 3.03
N GLN A 18 8.10 -2.62 2.41
CA GLN A 18 7.94 -2.71 0.97
C GLN A 18 7.02 -1.63 0.43
N LEU A 19 5.90 -1.40 1.11
CA LEU A 19 4.94 -0.37 0.76
C LEU A 19 5.56 1.03 0.87
N LYS A 20 6.25 1.33 1.97
CA LYS A 20 6.97 2.59 2.16
C LYS A 20 8.01 2.82 1.07
N LEU A 21 8.74 1.78 0.67
CA LEU A 21 9.71 1.85 -0.42
C LEU A 21 9.03 2.14 -1.76
N ALA A 22 7.94 1.43 -2.06
CA ALA A 22 7.17 1.64 -3.29
C ALA A 22 6.57 3.05 -3.36
N THR A 23 6.03 3.55 -2.24
CA THR A 23 5.51 4.91 -2.14
C THR A 23 6.61 5.95 -2.34
N LYS A 24 7.77 5.79 -1.72
CA LYS A 24 8.93 6.69 -1.94
C LYS A 24 9.41 6.67 -3.39
N PHE A 25 9.42 5.49 -4.00
CA PHE A 25 9.79 5.35 -5.40
C PHE A 25 8.79 6.08 -6.30
N ALA A 26 7.48 5.96 -6.04
CA ALA A 26 6.45 6.71 -6.75
C ALA A 26 6.58 8.23 -6.55
N GLU A 27 6.81 8.70 -5.32
CA GLU A 27 7.08 10.12 -5.00
C GLU A 27 8.27 10.64 -5.82
N HIS A 28 9.34 9.85 -5.92
CA HIS A 28 10.51 10.21 -6.73
C HIS A 28 10.19 10.30 -8.22
N CYS A 29 9.37 9.39 -8.77
CA CYS A 29 8.96 9.44 -10.17
C CYS A 29 8.24 10.76 -10.49
N PHE A 30 7.35 11.23 -9.61
CA PHE A 30 6.69 12.53 -9.75
C PHE A 30 7.68 13.69 -9.70
N LEU A 31 8.62 13.68 -8.74
CA LEU A 31 9.61 14.76 -8.59
C LEU A 31 10.62 14.85 -9.75
N SER A 32 10.95 13.72 -10.38
CA SER A 32 11.88 13.68 -11.52
C SER A 32 11.26 14.12 -12.86
N SER A 33 9.95 14.37 -12.88
CA SER A 33 9.18 14.63 -14.11
C SER A 33 9.16 16.11 -14.53
N ASP A 34 10.34 16.72 -14.63
CA ASP A 34 10.47 18.06 -15.23
C ASP A 34 10.24 18.05 -16.77
N THR A 35 10.05 16.86 -17.36
CA THR A 35 9.85 16.64 -18.80
C THR A 35 8.42 16.22 -19.17
N ASP A 36 8.04 16.49 -20.42
CA ASP A 36 6.78 16.03 -21.02
C ASP A 36 6.52 14.56 -20.70
N TRP A 37 5.44 14.31 -19.95
CA TRP A 37 5.02 12.96 -19.60
C TRP A 37 4.60 12.24 -20.86
N ASP A 38 5.36 11.22 -21.27
CA ASP A 38 4.91 10.33 -22.33
C ASP A 38 3.76 9.44 -21.84
N ASP A 39 3.02 8.84 -22.78
CA ASP A 39 1.86 7.99 -22.47
C ASP A 39 2.26 6.79 -21.60
N PHE A 40 3.50 6.34 -21.74
CA PHE A 40 4.06 5.23 -20.99
C PHE A 40 4.28 5.59 -19.52
N THR A 41 4.75 6.80 -19.22
CA THR A 41 5.07 7.25 -17.87
C THR A 41 3.80 7.34 -17.02
N ILE A 42 2.72 7.89 -17.57
CA ILE A 42 1.42 7.99 -16.89
C ILE A 42 0.88 6.59 -16.57
N LEU A 43 0.95 5.67 -17.54
CA LEU A 43 0.53 4.29 -17.34
C LEU A 43 1.40 3.60 -16.27
N ALA A 44 2.72 3.74 -16.35
CA ALA A 44 3.66 3.13 -15.42
C ALA A 44 3.43 3.60 -13.97
N ILE A 45 3.22 4.91 -13.76
CA ILE A 45 2.91 5.43 -12.43
C ILE A 45 1.53 4.98 -11.96
N SER A 46 0.53 4.99 -12.83
CA SER A 46 -0.81 4.50 -12.49
C SER A 46 -0.76 3.02 -12.07
N MET A 47 0.03 2.20 -12.75
CA MET A 47 0.25 0.80 -12.39
C MET A 47 1.00 0.66 -11.06
N LEU A 48 2.01 1.50 -10.81
CA LEU A 48 2.75 1.51 -9.55
C LEU A 48 1.83 1.87 -8.37
N ILE A 49 1.00 2.91 -8.50
CA ILE A 49 -0.02 3.28 -7.51
C ILE A 49 -1.00 2.11 -7.32
N GLY A 50 -1.45 1.47 -8.39
CA GLY A 50 -2.30 0.28 -8.33
C GLY A 50 -1.66 -0.88 -7.55
N HIS A 51 -0.35 -1.09 -7.71
CA HIS A 51 0.41 -2.08 -6.95
C HIS A 51 0.52 -1.72 -5.47
N ILE A 52 0.75 -0.45 -5.14
CA ILE A 52 0.74 0.06 -3.76
C ILE A 52 -0.63 -0.21 -3.11
N ILE A 53 -1.73 0.15 -3.76
CA ILE A 53 -3.11 -0.10 -3.29
C ILE A 53 -3.38 -1.60 -3.11
N THR A 54 -2.93 -2.42 -4.05
CA THR A 54 -3.07 -3.88 -3.94
C THR A 54 -2.22 -4.45 -2.80
N GLY A 55 -1.05 -3.87 -2.55
CA GLY A 55 -0.19 -4.21 -1.40
C GLY A 55 -0.89 -3.94 -0.08
N PHE A 56 -1.58 -2.80 0.04
CA PHE A 56 -2.43 -2.53 1.20
C PHE A 56 -3.54 -3.57 1.37
N ASP A 57 -4.30 -3.90 0.32
CA ASP A 57 -5.40 -4.89 0.40
C ASP A 57 -4.88 -6.26 0.89
N ARG A 58 -3.75 -6.73 0.35
CA ARG A 58 -3.12 -8.00 0.77
C ARG A 58 -2.60 -7.97 2.20
N ALA A 59 -1.98 -6.86 2.61
CA ALA A 59 -1.46 -6.74 3.96
C ALA A 59 -2.61 -6.66 4.99
N LEU A 60 -3.75 -6.06 4.65
CA LEU A 60 -4.97 -6.12 5.47
C LEU A 60 -5.50 -7.54 5.60
N GLU A 61 -5.62 -8.27 4.48
CA GLU A 61 -6.08 -9.66 4.49
C GLU A 61 -5.18 -10.55 5.36
N ALA A 62 -3.85 -10.35 5.31
CA ALA A 62 -2.90 -11.05 6.15
C ALA A 62 -3.08 -10.76 7.65
N ILE A 63 -3.40 -9.51 8.02
CA ILE A 63 -3.71 -9.12 9.40
C ILE A 63 -5.00 -9.80 9.86
N THR A 64 -6.09 -9.68 9.09
CA THR A 64 -7.39 -10.27 9.44
C THR A 64 -7.30 -11.79 9.59
N LEU A 65 -6.58 -12.48 8.71
CA LEU A 65 -6.37 -13.93 8.81
C LEU A 65 -5.51 -14.31 10.02
N SER A 66 -4.51 -13.50 10.37
CA SER A 66 -3.67 -13.73 11.55
C SER A 66 -4.42 -13.57 12.87
N LEU A 67 -5.38 -12.64 12.94
CA LEU A 67 -6.26 -12.44 14.10
C LEU A 67 -7.31 -13.56 14.23
N SER A 68 -7.82 -14.06 13.10
CA SER A 68 -8.77 -15.16 13.05
C SER A 68 -8.15 -16.53 13.36
N ALA A 69 -6.87 -16.72 13.07
CA ALA A 69 -6.14 -17.95 13.34
C ALA A 69 -5.49 -17.87 14.72
N MET A 70 -6.29 -17.91 15.79
CA MET A 70 -5.80 -18.16 17.15
C MET A 70 -5.35 -19.64 17.26
N PRO A 71 -4.05 -19.95 17.43
CA PRO A 71 -3.64 -21.26 17.88
C PRO A 71 -3.83 -21.32 19.40
N SER A 72 -4.41 -22.41 19.90
CA SER A 72 -4.45 -22.69 21.34
C SER A 72 -3.04 -22.59 21.95
N PRO A 73 -2.88 -22.07 23.18
CA PRO A 73 -1.59 -21.93 23.81
C PRO A 73 -1.11 -23.29 24.31
N MET A 74 -0.47 -24.08 23.45
CA MET A 74 0.33 -25.20 23.92
C MET A 74 1.69 -25.19 23.23
N ASN A 75 2.69 -25.22 24.09
CA ASN A 75 4.10 -25.50 23.89
C ASN A 75 4.97 -24.29 23.63
N SER A 76 5.43 -23.73 24.75
CA SER A 76 6.76 -23.18 24.91
C SER A 76 7.84 -24.19 24.47
N PRO A 77 8.72 -23.83 23.52
CA PRO A 77 10.05 -24.42 23.44
C PRO A 77 11.04 -23.45 24.08
N SER A 78 11.77 -23.97 25.08
CA SER A 78 12.99 -23.36 25.58
C SER A 78 13.96 -23.07 24.42
N ALA A 79 14.48 -21.85 24.31
CA ALA A 79 15.60 -21.59 23.42
C ALA A 79 16.37 -20.34 23.86
N ASN A 80 17.46 -20.58 24.60
CA ASN A 80 18.60 -19.66 24.73
C ASN A 80 19.36 -19.57 23.40
N GLU A 81 18.71 -19.08 22.35
CA GLU A 81 19.37 -18.84 21.07
C GLU A 81 19.18 -17.37 20.70
N PRO A 82 20.25 -16.56 20.65
CA PRO A 82 20.15 -15.15 20.31
C PRO A 82 19.79 -15.03 18.82
N TYR A 83 18.51 -14.87 18.54
CA TYR A 83 18.01 -14.61 17.20
C TYR A 83 18.33 -13.16 16.81
N PHE A 84 19.31 -12.98 15.91
CA PHE A 84 19.59 -11.71 15.27
C PHE A 84 18.47 -11.37 14.28
N SER A 85 17.44 -10.65 14.75
CA SER A 85 16.42 -10.05 13.88
C SER A 85 17.00 -8.78 13.25
N TRP A 86 17.09 -8.74 11.92
CA TRP A 86 17.59 -7.58 11.17
C TRP A 86 16.56 -6.44 11.09
N GLY A 87 15.99 -6.04 12.24
CA GLY A 87 15.05 -4.92 12.32
C GLY A 87 13.58 -5.30 12.11
N VAL A 88 13.19 -6.53 12.43
CA VAL A 88 11.77 -6.86 12.66
C VAL A 88 11.45 -6.37 14.06
N LEU A 89 10.75 -5.23 14.17
CA LEU A 89 10.25 -4.76 15.45
C LEU A 89 9.20 -5.79 15.88
N HIS A 90 9.57 -6.71 16.77
CA HIS A 90 8.61 -7.62 17.38
C HIS A 90 7.75 -6.76 18.32
N ILE A 91 6.70 -6.16 17.78
CA ILE A 91 5.77 -5.37 18.57
C ILE A 91 4.85 -6.40 19.23
N ASP A 92 5.09 -6.64 20.52
CA ASP A 92 4.27 -7.50 21.36
C ASP A 92 2.80 -7.11 21.19
N ASN A 93 1.88 -8.07 21.36
CA ASN A 93 0.45 -7.89 21.09
C ASN A 93 -0.27 -7.06 22.19
N ASP A 94 0.43 -6.08 22.75
CA ASP A 94 -0.05 -5.13 23.75
C ASP A 94 -0.82 -4.00 23.07
N ASP A 95 -1.79 -3.38 23.75
CA ASP A 95 -2.72 -2.41 23.12
C ASP A 95 -1.98 -1.22 22.46
N GLU A 96 -0.87 -0.77 23.06
CA GLU A 96 0.00 0.30 22.52
C GLU A 96 0.60 -0.07 21.15
N SER A 97 0.86 -1.36 20.91
CA SER A 97 1.39 -1.85 19.62
C SER A 97 0.36 -1.77 18.50
N ILE A 98 -0.91 -1.95 18.83
CA ILE A 98 -2.03 -1.96 17.88
C ILE A 98 -2.28 -0.53 17.43
N ASP A 99 -2.28 0.42 18.37
CA ASP A 99 -2.40 1.85 18.09
C ASP A 99 -1.25 2.38 17.23
N LEU A 100 -0.01 1.97 17.52
CA LEU A 100 1.14 2.35 16.71
C LEU A 100 1.05 1.78 15.29
N ARG A 101 0.68 0.50 15.15
CA ARG A 101 0.48 -0.14 13.84
C ARG A 101 -0.62 0.57 13.06
N HIS A 102 -1.73 0.89 13.70
CA HIS A 102 -2.84 1.62 13.10
C HIS A 102 -2.39 3.00 12.61
N HIS A 103 -1.65 3.74 13.43
CA HIS A 103 -1.12 5.05 13.07
C HIS A 103 -0.18 4.96 11.86
N LEU A 104 0.75 3.99 11.85
CA LEU A 104 1.67 3.78 10.72
C LEU A 104 0.92 3.45 9.42
N TRP A 105 -0.15 2.66 9.52
CA TRP A 105 -1.02 2.34 8.38
C TRP A 105 -1.72 3.58 7.83
N LEU A 106 -2.33 4.39 8.70
CA LEU A 106 -2.96 5.65 8.30
C LEU A 106 -1.97 6.60 7.62
N MET A 107 -0.76 6.72 8.18
CA MET A 107 0.32 7.50 7.58
C MET A 107 0.68 7.02 6.18
N GLN A 108 0.74 5.70 5.94
CA GLN A 108 0.99 5.19 4.59
C GLN A 108 -0.20 5.44 3.65
N PHE A 109 -1.45 5.29 4.13
CA PHE A 109 -2.64 5.61 3.33
C PHE A 109 -2.62 7.07 2.87
N GLN A 110 -2.34 8.01 3.77
CA GLN A 110 -2.24 9.42 3.45
C GLN A 110 -1.20 9.70 2.36
N LYS A 111 -0.05 9.01 2.41
CA LYS A 111 0.98 9.15 1.37
C LYS A 111 0.49 8.67 0.00
N ALA A 112 -0.21 7.54 -0.04
CA ALA A 112 -0.76 7.02 -1.28
C ALA A 112 -1.97 7.85 -1.78
N GLU A 113 -2.74 8.48 -0.89
CA GLU A 113 -3.72 9.52 -1.25
C GLU A 113 -3.01 10.72 -1.89
N GLY A 114 -1.89 11.17 -1.32
CA GLY A 114 -1.07 12.22 -1.92
C GLY A 114 -0.58 11.88 -3.34
N LEU A 115 -0.23 10.61 -3.62
CA LEU A 115 0.12 10.18 -4.98
C LEU A 115 -1.07 10.28 -5.96
N LEU A 116 -2.29 10.00 -5.49
CA LEU A 116 -3.49 10.14 -6.31
C LEU A 116 -3.80 11.61 -6.59
N GLU A 117 -3.63 12.48 -5.58
CA GLU A 117 -3.79 13.93 -5.75
C GLU A 117 -2.79 14.51 -6.76
N HIS A 118 -1.54 14.03 -6.74
CA HIS A 118 -0.55 14.41 -7.76
C HIS A 118 -0.99 13.97 -9.16
N LEU A 119 -1.48 12.73 -9.31
CA LEU A 119 -2.00 12.23 -10.58
C LEU A 119 -3.21 13.06 -11.07
N ASP A 120 -4.10 13.47 -10.17
CA ASP A 120 -5.22 14.34 -10.52
C ASP A 120 -4.74 15.73 -10.97
N HIS A 121 -3.76 16.30 -10.26
CA HIS A 121 -3.17 17.58 -10.63
C HIS A 121 -2.51 17.52 -12.01
N ASP A 122 -1.78 16.44 -12.32
CA ASP A 122 -1.18 16.23 -13.64
C ASP A 122 -2.24 16.07 -14.73
N ASN A 123 -3.35 15.37 -14.44
CA ASN A 123 -4.50 15.30 -15.34
C ASN A 123 -5.10 16.67 -15.64
N GLN A 124 -5.28 17.51 -14.62
CA GLN A 124 -5.75 18.88 -14.78
C GLN A 124 -4.77 19.71 -15.61
N ARG A 125 -3.46 19.61 -15.35
CA ARG A 125 -2.42 20.27 -16.13
C ARG A 125 -2.46 19.87 -17.61
N MET A 126 -2.56 18.58 -17.90
CA MET A 126 -2.70 18.09 -19.28
C MET A 126 -3.94 18.65 -19.98
N ARG A 127 -5.08 18.73 -19.28
CA ARG A 127 -6.30 19.37 -19.81
C ARG A 127 -6.06 20.84 -20.16
N HIS A 128 -5.38 21.59 -19.30
CA HIS A 128 -5.11 23.01 -19.53
C HIS A 128 -4.13 23.27 -20.68
N GLN A 129 -3.26 22.30 -20.99
CA GLN A 129 -2.33 22.37 -22.12
C GLN A 129 -2.99 21.99 -23.45
N GLN A 130 -4.17 21.36 -23.44
CA GLN A 130 -4.88 21.01 -24.66
C GLN A 130 -5.63 22.19 -25.28
N PRO A 131 -5.62 22.34 -26.62
CA PRO A 131 -6.50 23.27 -27.30
C PRO A 131 -7.96 22.85 -27.09
N VAL A 132 -8.84 23.84 -26.88
CA VAL A 132 -10.25 23.74 -26.44
C VAL A 132 -11.13 22.76 -27.25
N GLN A 133 -10.70 22.33 -28.44
CA GLN A 133 -11.44 21.41 -29.32
C GLN A 133 -10.75 20.06 -29.58
N ALA A 134 -9.58 19.81 -29.01
CA ALA A 134 -8.89 18.54 -29.22
C ALA A 134 -9.38 17.48 -28.22
N PHE A 135 -9.92 16.38 -28.72
CA PHE A 135 -10.17 15.19 -27.91
C PHE A 135 -8.86 14.43 -27.70
N SER A 136 -8.44 14.19 -26.46
CA SER A 136 -7.27 13.35 -26.15
C SER A 136 -7.69 12.06 -25.44
N GLN A 137 -7.50 10.93 -26.15
CA GLN A 137 -7.68 9.59 -25.59
C GLN A 137 -6.76 9.35 -24.39
N LYS A 138 -5.55 9.93 -24.41
CA LYS A 138 -4.57 9.83 -23.32
C LYS A 138 -5.10 10.44 -22.02
N ILE A 139 -5.62 11.66 -22.09
CA ILE A 139 -6.15 12.38 -20.92
C ILE A 139 -7.36 11.62 -20.36
N MET A 140 -8.26 11.17 -21.23
CA MET A 140 -9.41 10.36 -20.81
C MET A 140 -8.97 9.04 -20.15
N ALA A 141 -8.00 8.32 -20.73
CA ALA A 141 -7.49 7.09 -20.14
C ALA A 141 -6.87 7.33 -18.77
N SER A 142 -6.08 8.40 -18.62
CA SER A 142 -5.46 8.78 -17.36
C SER A 142 -6.50 9.14 -16.29
N GLU A 143 -7.56 9.85 -16.66
CA GLU A 143 -8.68 10.18 -15.76
C GLU A 143 -9.47 8.94 -15.33
N CYS A 144 -9.72 8.01 -16.27
CA CYS A 144 -10.34 6.73 -15.96
C CYS A 144 -9.48 5.94 -14.98
N LEU A 145 -8.17 5.90 -15.18
CA LEU A 145 -7.21 5.25 -14.28
C LEU A 145 -7.22 5.91 -12.89
N HIS A 146 -7.12 7.24 -12.84
CA HIS A 146 -7.19 7.99 -11.58
C HIS A 146 -8.49 7.69 -10.81
N MET A 147 -9.65 7.78 -11.49
CA MET A 147 -10.94 7.48 -10.88
C MET A 147 -11.01 6.04 -10.34
N TRP A 148 -10.55 5.05 -11.13
CA TRP A 148 -10.53 3.66 -10.71
C TRP A 148 -9.62 3.43 -9.49
N LEU A 149 -8.41 4.00 -9.50
CA LEU A 149 -7.46 3.92 -8.39
C LEU A 149 -8.03 4.58 -7.12
N SER A 150 -8.63 5.76 -7.24
CA SER A 150 -9.27 6.47 -6.14
C SER A 150 -10.42 5.67 -5.51
N GLN A 151 -11.28 5.06 -6.33
CA GLN A 151 -12.34 4.17 -5.85
C GLN A 151 -11.76 2.93 -5.13
N ARG A 152 -10.70 2.33 -5.70
CA ARG A 152 -10.03 1.17 -5.09
C ARG A 152 -9.41 1.53 -3.75
N MET A 153 -8.75 2.68 -3.65
CA MET A 153 -8.17 3.18 -2.41
C MET A 153 -9.23 3.38 -1.32
N GLN A 154 -10.36 3.99 -1.66
CA GLN A 154 -11.48 4.15 -0.73
C GLN A 154 -12.08 2.82 -0.26
N LEU A 155 -12.11 1.80 -1.12
CA LEU A 155 -12.55 0.45 -0.74
C LEU A 155 -11.59 -0.16 0.29
N VAL A 156 -10.28 -0.09 0.06
CA VAL A 156 -9.27 -0.62 0.97
C VAL A 156 -9.29 0.13 2.31
N LYS A 157 -9.42 1.46 2.29
CA LYS A 157 -9.57 2.30 3.50
C LYS A 157 -10.81 1.90 4.30
N ARG A 158 -11.95 1.68 3.64
CA ARG A 158 -13.18 1.20 4.30
C ARG A 158 -13.00 -0.18 4.91
N LYS A 159 -12.34 -1.11 4.21
CA LYS A 159 -12.02 -2.44 4.76
C LYS A 159 -11.18 -2.31 6.03
N PHE A 160 -10.14 -1.47 6.01
CA PHE A 160 -9.30 -1.20 7.17
C PHE A 160 -10.12 -0.66 8.35
N THR A 161 -10.87 0.43 8.16
CA THR A 161 -11.71 1.00 9.22
C THR A 161 -12.74 0.01 9.76
N ASN A 162 -13.31 -0.85 8.91
CA ASN A 162 -14.26 -1.87 9.34
C ASN A 162 -13.59 -3.01 10.10
N SER A 163 -12.36 -3.39 9.75
CA SER A 163 -11.57 -4.37 10.51
C SER A 163 -11.31 -3.87 11.92
N MET A 164 -10.98 -2.59 12.08
CA MET A 164 -10.70 -1.95 13.37
C MET A 164 -11.95 -1.77 14.26
N ARG A 165 -13.18 -1.87 13.73
CA ARG A 165 -14.42 -1.76 14.52
C ARG A 165 -14.95 -3.11 15.03
N ARG A 166 -14.35 -4.22 14.59
CA ARG A 166 -14.80 -5.58 14.96
C ARG A 166 -13.97 -6.19 16.09
N GLU A 167 -12.93 -5.50 16.52
CA GLU A 167 -12.21 -5.72 17.79
C GLU A 167 -12.92 -4.95 18.91
#